data_AF-V7FBH8-F1
#
_entry.id   AF-V7FBH8-F1
#
_cell.length_a   1.000
_cell.length_b   1.000
_cell.length_c   1.000
_cell.angle_alpha   90.00
_cell.angle_beta   90.00
_cell.angle_gamma   90.00
#
_symmetry.space_group_name_H-M   'P 1'
#
loop_
_entity.id
_entity.type
_entity.pdbx_description
1 polymer ?
#
loop_
_entity_poly.entity_id
_entity_poly.type
_entity_poly.pdbx_seq_one_letter_code
_entity_poly.pdbx_strand_id
1 'polypeptide(L)' 'MRLLRPESASEKKVSRQTYPRFGRTMEWDTAAGDAVLRAAGGMTRMLDSAPLACGKRNQSDDEDFANPHFIASGKAATAA' A
#
# COMPACT_ATOMS: atom_id res chain seq x y z
N MET A 1 43.72 23.84 -13.77
CA MET A 1 43.83 24.02 -12.30
C MET A 1 42.60 23.39 -11.65
N ARG A 2 42.85 22.45 -10.74
CA ARG A 2 41.98 21.73 -9.77
C ARG A 2 40.48 22.12 -9.74
N LEU A 3 39.55 21.27 -10.18
CA LEU A 3 38.91 20.16 -9.45
C LEU A 3 38.08 20.62 -8.24
N LEU A 4 36.75 20.65 -8.39
CA LEU A 4 35.75 20.29 -7.38
C LEU A 4 34.45 19.80 -8.06
N ARG A 5 34.33 18.47 -8.27
CA ARG A 5 33.11 17.76 -7.85
C ARG A 5 33.34 17.44 -6.37
N PRO A 6 32.36 17.59 -5.46
CA PRO A 6 31.16 16.75 -5.40
C PRO A 6 29.91 17.58 -5.02
N GLU A 7 28.67 17.13 -5.15
CA GLU A 7 28.10 16.08 -4.32
C GLU A 7 26.90 15.43 -5.02
N SER A 8 26.96 14.11 -5.04
CA SER A 8 25.87 13.21 -5.36
C SER A 8 24.74 13.44 -4.37
N ALA A 9 23.81 14.35 -4.68
CA ALA A 9 22.47 14.24 -4.16
C ALA A 9 21.87 13.00 -4.83
N SER A 10 21.95 11.86 -4.13
CA SER A 10 21.06 10.74 -4.36
C SER A 10 19.64 11.25 -4.14
N GLU A 11 19.04 11.83 -5.18
CA GLU A 11 17.60 12.00 -5.27
C GLU A 11 17.04 10.59 -5.15
N LYS A 12 16.56 10.26 -3.94
CA LYS A 12 15.73 9.08 -3.73
C LYS A 12 14.58 9.20 -4.72
N LYS A 13 14.68 8.47 -5.83
CA LYS A 13 13.58 8.28 -6.76
C LYS A 13 12.41 7.78 -5.93
N VAL A 14 11.45 8.66 -5.62
CA VAL A 14 10.17 8.26 -5.04
C VAL A 14 9.42 7.56 -6.17
N SER A 15 9.77 6.30 -6.43
CA SER A 15 8.92 5.40 -7.21
C SER A 15 8.03 4.66 -6.23
N ARG A 16 7.03 5.34 -5.69
CA ARG A 16 6.11 4.71 -4.75
C ARG A 16 4.67 5.05 -5.13
N GLN A 17 4.16 4.27 -6.07
CA GLN A 17 2.74 4.22 -6.41
C GLN A 17 1.97 3.58 -5.24
N THR A 18 1.73 4.37 -4.19
CA THR A 18 0.94 3.95 -3.03
C THR A 18 -0.28 4.82 -2.84
N TYR A 19 -1.37 4.18 -2.42
CA TYR A 19 -2.64 4.80 -2.09
C TYR A 19 -2.97 4.50 -0.62
N PRO A 20 -2.74 5.46 0.31
CA PRO A 20 -3.16 5.33 1.70
C PRO A 20 -4.67 5.58 1.83
N ARG A 21 -5.35 4.76 2.62
CA ARG A 21 -6.78 4.90 2.92
C ARG A 21 -7.01 4.91 4.43
N PHE A 22 -7.23 6.12 4.97
CA PHE A 22 -7.47 6.36 6.40
C PHE A 22 -8.91 6.78 6.72
N GLY A 23 -9.83 6.51 5.79
CA GLY A 23 -11.26 6.64 6.03
C GLY A 23 -11.92 5.27 6.02
N ARG A 24 -13.00 5.12 6.80
CA ARG A 24 -13.80 3.89 6.81
C ARG A 24 -14.22 3.51 5.40
N THR A 25 -14.14 2.21 5.12
CA THR A 25 -14.62 1.54 3.91
C THR A 25 -15.10 0.16 4.33
N MET A 26 -15.89 -0.48 3.49
CA MET A 26 -16.36 -1.83 3.73
C MET A 26 -15.64 -2.82 2.81
N GLU A 27 -15.62 -4.09 3.19
CA GLU A 27 -14.99 -5.14 2.39
C GLU A 27 -15.46 -5.14 0.94
N TRP A 28 -16.77 -4.93 0.71
CA TRP A 28 -17.33 -4.88 -0.64
C TRP A 28 -16.83 -3.70 -1.49
N ASP A 29 -16.39 -2.59 -0.88
CA ASP A 29 -15.80 -1.46 -1.59
C ASP A 29 -14.38 -1.75 -2.10
N THR A 30 -13.71 -2.75 -1.53
CA THR A 30 -12.25 -2.95 -1.67
C THR A 30 -11.87 -4.31 -2.23
N ALA A 31 -12.64 -5.37 -1.99
CA ALA A 31 -12.30 -6.74 -2.32
C ALA A 31 -12.02 -6.94 -3.82
N ALA A 32 -12.86 -6.36 -4.69
CA ALA A 32 -12.65 -6.46 -6.13
C ALA A 32 -11.36 -5.74 -6.58
N GLY A 33 -11.12 -4.53 -6.06
CA GLY A 33 -9.92 -3.76 -6.36
C GLY A 33 -8.65 -4.43 -5.85
N ASP A 34 -8.67 -5.01 -4.66
CA ASP A 34 -7.56 -5.76 -4.09
C ASP A 34 -7.23 -7.01 -4.91
N ALA A 35 -8.24 -7.76 -5.38
CA ALA A 35 -8.02 -8.91 -6.25
C ALA A 35 -7.32 -8.52 -7.57
N VAL A 36 -7.78 -7.44 -8.22
CA VAL A 36 -7.14 -6.90 -9.43
C VAL A 36 -5.72 -6.42 -9.14
N LEU A 37 -5.52 -5.71 -8.03
CA LEU A 37 -4.20 -5.20 -7.63
C LEU A 37 -3.22 -6.35 -7.40
N ARG A 38 -3.63 -7.41 -6.70
CA ARG A 38 -2.83 -8.62 -6.48
C ARG A 38 -2.51 -9.33 -7.79
N ALA A 39 -3.46 -9.44 -8.70
CA ALA A 39 -3.22 -10.00 -10.04
C ALA A 39 -2.19 -9.19 -10.83
N ALA A 40 -2.15 -7.85 -10.64
CA ALA A 40 -1.14 -6.97 -11.21
C ALA A 40 0.22 -6.99 -10.47
N GLY A 41 0.37 -7.82 -9.43
CA GLY A 41 1.59 -7.92 -8.61
C GLY A 41 1.72 -6.84 -7.53
N GLY A 42 0.64 -6.10 -7.25
CA GLY A 42 0.55 -5.20 -6.10
C GLY A 42 0.03 -5.90 -4.84
N MET A 43 -0.25 -5.11 -3.79
CA MET A 43 -0.73 -5.59 -2.50
C MET A 43 -1.48 -4.49 -1.74
N THR A 44 -2.55 -4.83 -1.03
CA THR A 44 -3.12 -4.01 0.04
C THR A 44 -2.68 -4.53 1.41
N ARG A 45 -2.21 -3.63 2.27
CA ARG A 45 -1.70 -3.98 3.61
C ARG A 45 -2.28 -3.06 4.67
N MET A 46 -2.58 -3.61 5.82
CA MET A 46 -2.88 -2.86 7.05
C MET A 46 -1.62 -2.12 7.53
N LEU A 47 -1.78 -1.24 8.50
CA LEU A 47 -0.67 -0.40 9.00
C LEU A 47 0.45 -1.20 9.68
N ASP A 48 0.13 -2.38 10.21
CA ASP A 48 1.06 -3.36 10.74
C ASP A 48 1.78 -4.19 9.65
N SER A 49 1.55 -3.86 8.37
CA SER A 49 2.05 -4.56 7.18
C SER A 49 1.40 -5.90 6.88
N ALA A 50 0.43 -6.38 7.67
CA ALA A 50 -0.29 -7.60 7.36
C ALA A 50 -1.23 -7.39 6.14
N PRO A 51 -1.46 -8.41 5.30
CA PRO A 51 -2.40 -8.31 4.19
C PRO A 51 -3.81 -7.95 4.67
N LEU A 52 -4.53 -7.12 3.91
CA LEU A 52 -5.94 -6.86 4.20
C LEU A 52 -6.78 -8.11 3.88
N ALA A 53 -7.38 -8.71 4.89
CA ALA A 53 -8.24 -9.89 4.74
C ALA A 53 -9.72 -9.53 4.62
N CYS A 54 -10.53 -10.42 4.04
CA CYS A 54 -12.00 -10.35 4.03
C CYS A 54 -12.63 -11.39 4.97
N GLY A 55 -13.89 -11.20 5.34
CA GLY A 55 -14.65 -12.06 6.24
C GLY A 55 -14.63 -11.63 7.71
N LYS A 56 -14.28 -10.37 8.00
CA LYS A 56 -14.16 -9.86 9.37
C LYS A 56 -15.55 -9.74 10.03
N ARG A 57 -15.71 -10.32 11.22
CA ARG A 57 -16.96 -10.31 12.02
C ARG A 57 -16.66 -10.19 13.50
N ASN A 58 -17.64 -9.73 14.28
CA ASN A 58 -17.56 -9.50 15.73
C ASN A 58 -16.36 -8.63 16.10
N GLN A 59 -16.12 -7.55 15.35
CA GLN A 59 -14.99 -6.66 15.61
C GLN A 59 -15.27 -5.83 16.88
N SER A 60 -14.24 -5.63 17.71
CA SER A 60 -14.36 -4.83 18.94
C SER A 60 -14.38 -3.33 18.67
N ASP A 61 -13.71 -2.92 17.59
CA ASP A 61 -13.35 -1.53 17.34
C ASP A 61 -14.20 -0.88 16.24
N ASP A 62 -14.98 -1.69 15.50
CA ASP A 62 -15.88 -1.27 14.41
C ASP A 62 -16.93 -2.36 14.15
N GLU A 63 -17.72 -2.23 13.09
CA GLU A 63 -18.76 -3.19 12.70
C GLU A 63 -18.24 -4.36 11.83
N ASP A 64 -19.11 -5.35 11.64
CA ASP A 64 -18.87 -6.47 10.73
C ASP A 64 -18.51 -5.97 9.32
N PHE A 65 -17.48 -6.57 8.74
CA PHE A 65 -16.95 -6.25 7.40
C PHE A 65 -16.39 -4.83 7.23
N ALA A 66 -16.25 -4.04 8.29
CA ALA A 66 -15.52 -2.78 8.22
C ALA A 66 -14.02 -3.02 8.03
N ASN A 67 -13.41 -2.27 7.12
CA ASN A 67 -11.98 -2.35 6.90
C ASN A 67 -11.21 -1.40 7.83
N PRO A 68 -10.14 -1.90 8.47
CA PRO A 68 -9.14 -1.05 9.10
C PRO A 68 -8.45 -0.11 8.09
N HIS A 69 -7.68 0.83 8.60
CA HIS A 69 -6.78 1.64 7.78
C HIS A 69 -5.77 0.77 7.02
N PHE A 70 -5.61 1.06 5.72
CA PHE A 70 -4.71 0.28 4.87
C PHE A 70 -3.98 1.16 3.86
N ILE A 71 -2.94 0.59 3.26
CA ILE A 71 -2.16 1.16 2.17
C ILE A 71 -2.17 0.15 1.02
N ALA A 72 -2.65 0.58 -0.13
CA ALA A 72 -2.49 -0.15 -1.38
C ALA A 72 -1.15 0.26 -2.04
N SER A 73 -0.42 -0.70 -2.57
CA SER A 73 0.84 -0.50 -3.29
C SER A 73 0.83 -1.29 -4.59
N GLY A 74 1.22 -0.66 -5.71
CA GLY A 74 1.47 -1.35 -6.97
C GLY A 74 2.70 -2.27 -6.89
N LYS A 75 2.94 -3.06 -7.94
CA LYS A 75 4.14 -3.90 -8.08
C LYS A 75 5.39 -3.05 -7.86
N ALA A 76 6.26 -3.49 -6.96
CA ALA A 76 7.58 -2.86 -6.80
C ALA A 76 8.33 -3.00 -8.12
N ALA A 77 8.86 -1.88 -8.63
CA ALA A 77 9.74 -1.94 -9.79
C ALA A 77 10.96 -2.79 -9.42
N THR A 78 11.13 -3.93 -10.09
CA THR A 78 12.36 -4.71 -9.97
C THR A 78 13.49 -3.87 -10.53
N ALA A 79 14.54 -3.61 -9.73
CA ALA A 79 15.77 -3.02 -10.25
C ALA A 79 16.44 -4.06 -11.16
N ALA A 80 16.75 -3.66 -12.40
CA ALA A 80 17.50 -4.45 -13.37
C ALA A 80 19.00 -4.31 -13.15
#